data_AF-A0A158ERJ9-F1
#
_entry.id   AF-A0A158ERJ9-F1
#
_cell.length_a   1.000
_cell.length_b   1.000
_cell.length_c   1.000
_cell.angle_alpha   90.00
_cell.angle_beta   90.00
_cell.angle_gamma   90.00
#
_symmetry.space_group_name_H-M   'P 1'
#
loop_
_entity.id
_entity.type
_entity.pdbx_description
1 polymer ?
#
loop_
_entity_poly.entity_id
_entity_poly.type
_entity_poly.pdbx_seq_one_letter_code
_entity_poly.pdbx_strand_id
1 'polypeptide(L)' 'MSAENNRVEEARAMERIVNATKQVQTAFTALQTQFPPEGDGRPSQMALQTFDAALQELEEAQAAFDTMLNDLFDGNR' A
#
# COMPACT_ATOMS: atom_id res chain seq x y z
N MET A 1 3.47 -25.77 7.57
CA MET A 1 2.12 -25.55 6.97
C MET A 1 2.02 -26.31 5.64
N SER A 2 0.84 -26.51 5.04
CA SER A 2 0.75 -27.16 3.72
C SER A 2 1.14 -26.18 2.61
N ALA A 3 1.78 -26.64 1.53
CA ALA A 3 2.18 -25.80 0.38
C ALA A 3 1.00 -25.04 -0.29
N GLU A 4 -0.22 -25.53 -0.12
CA GLU A 4 -1.45 -24.81 -0.50
C GLU A 4 -1.66 -23.53 0.32
N ASN A 5 -1.47 -23.61 1.65
CA ASN A 5 -1.68 -22.48 2.56
C ASN A 5 -0.64 -21.38 2.33
N ASN A 6 0.63 -21.75 2.12
CA ASN A 6 1.68 -20.76 1.85
C ASN A 6 1.39 -19.96 0.57
N ARG A 7 0.94 -20.63 -0.50
CA ARG A 7 0.55 -19.95 -1.75
C ARG A 7 -0.67 -19.03 -1.59
N VAL A 8 -1.63 -19.41 -0.74
CA VAL A 8 -2.79 -18.55 -0.43
C VAL A 8 -2.37 -17.32 0.37
N GLU A 9 -1.45 -17.47 1.31
CA GLU A 9 -0.91 -16.35 2.09
C GLU A 9 -0.11 -15.39 1.20
N GLU A 10 0.78 -15.91 0.35
CA GLU A 10 1.51 -15.12 -0.65
C GLU A 10 0.59 -14.32 -1.57
N ALA A 11 -0.45 -14.98 -2.12
CA ALA A 11 -1.43 -14.32 -2.97
C ALA A 11 -2.15 -13.16 -2.24
N ARG A 12 -2.50 -13.35 -0.97
CA ARG A 12 -3.12 -12.30 -0.13
C ARG A 12 -2.18 -11.14 0.15
N ALA A 13 -0.91 -11.40 0.43
CA ALA A 13 0.05 -10.31 0.65
C ALA A 13 0.31 -9.51 -0.62
N MET A 14 0.41 -10.18 -1.77
CA MET A 14 0.48 -9.51 -3.07
C MET A 14 -0.78 -8.67 -3.35
N GLU A 15 -1.97 -9.21 -3.06
CA GLU A 15 -3.23 -8.47 -3.19
C GLU A 15 -3.26 -7.23 -2.29
N ARG A 16 -2.74 -7.33 -1.05
CA ARG A 16 -2.63 -6.19 -0.13
C ARG A 16 -1.74 -5.08 -0.69
N ILE A 17 -0.57 -5.42 -1.23
CA ILE A 17 0.33 -4.43 -1.87
C ILE A 17 -0.36 -3.74 -3.06
N VAL A 18 -1.05 -4.52 -3.92
CA VAL A 18 -1.78 -3.97 -5.07
C VAL A 18 -2.88 -3.01 -4.61
N ASN A 19 -3.63 -3.38 -3.57
CA ASN A 19 -4.68 -2.54 -3.02
C ASN A 19 -4.14 -1.26 -2.38
N ALA A 20 -3.06 -1.34 -1.60
CA ALA A 20 -2.40 -0.17 -1.04
C ALA A 20 -1.85 0.76 -2.13
N THR A 21 -1.26 0.21 -3.19
CA THR A 21 -0.80 0.98 -4.35
C THR A 21 -1.95 1.75 -5.03
N LYS A 22 -3.11 1.10 -5.20
CA LYS A 22 -4.31 1.74 -5.74
C LYS A 22 -4.83 2.86 -4.84
N GLN A 23 -4.75 2.69 -3.52
CA GLN A 23 -5.13 3.73 -2.56
C GLN A 23 -4.19 4.94 -2.66
N VAL A 24 -2.87 4.73 -2.74
CA VAL A 24 -1.89 5.80 -2.96
C VAL A 24 -2.19 6.53 -4.26
N GLN A 25 -2.43 5.82 -5.35
CA GLN A 25 -2.79 6.43 -6.64
C GLN A 25 -4.06 7.28 -6.52
N THR A 26 -5.10 6.76 -5.87
CA THR A 26 -6.38 7.46 -5.70
C THR A 26 -6.21 8.72 -4.85
N ALA A 27 -5.51 8.63 -3.72
CA ALA A 27 -5.24 9.76 -2.85
C ALA A 27 -4.37 10.81 -3.54
N PHE A 28 -3.37 10.39 -4.33
CA PHE A 28 -2.54 11.28 -5.11
C PHE A 28 -3.34 12.02 -6.19
N THR A 29 -4.19 11.33 -6.94
CA THR A 29 -5.07 11.98 -7.93
C THR A 29 -6.01 12.98 -7.27
N ALA A 30 -6.58 12.66 -6.09
CA ALA A 30 -7.42 13.60 -5.34
C ALA A 30 -6.64 14.79 -4.75
N LEU A 31 -5.34 14.61 -4.49
CA LEU A 31 -4.46 15.68 -4.06
C LEU A 31 -4.08 16.59 -5.25
N GLN A 32 -3.86 16.01 -6.44
CA GLN A 32 -3.51 16.75 -7.65
C GLN A 32 -4.58 17.76 -8.07
N THR A 33 -5.87 17.44 -7.92
CA THR A 33 -6.96 18.37 -8.27
C THR A 33 -6.99 19.65 -7.43
N GLN A 34 -6.18 19.72 -6.37
CA GLN A 34 -6.04 20.90 -5.51
C GLN A 34 -4.89 21.81 -5.95
N PHE A 35 -4.11 21.38 -6.95
CA PHE A 35 -3.09 22.19 -7.61
C PHE A 35 -3.61 22.78 -8.93
N PRO A 36 -3.00 23.86 -9.45
CA PRO A 36 -3.40 24.45 -10.72
C PRO A 36 -3.25 23.45 -11.88
N PRO A 37 -4.16 23.46 -12.88
CA PRO A 37 -5.18 24.48 -13.14
C PRO A 37 -6.53 24.26 -12.42
N GLU A 38 -6.78 23.09 -11.84
CA GLU A 38 -8.09 22.79 -11.22
C GLU A 38 -8.25 23.42 -9.82
N GLY A 39 -7.16 23.50 -9.06
CA GLY A 39 -7.15 24.07 -7.71
C GLY A 39 -6.33 25.35 -7.57
N ASP A 40 -6.32 25.90 -6.36
CA ASP A 40 -5.64 27.16 -6.01
C ASP A 40 -4.18 26.95 -5.54
N GLY A 41 -3.67 25.71 -5.59
CA GLY A 41 -2.33 25.36 -5.12
C GLY A 41 -2.23 25.19 -3.61
N ARG A 42 -3.35 25.10 -2.90
CA ARG A 42 -3.40 24.93 -1.44
C ARG A 42 -4.13 23.64 -1.10
N PRO A 43 -3.43 22.50 -1.09
CA PRO A 43 -4.04 21.25 -0.67
C PRO A 43 -4.54 21.35 0.78
N SER A 44 -5.74 20.85 1.02
CA SER A 44 -6.33 20.77 2.34
C SER A 44 -5.55 19.79 3.23
N GLN A 45 -5.52 20.08 4.53
CA GLN A 45 -4.89 19.20 5.52
C GLN A 45 -5.44 17.77 5.45
N MET A 46 -6.74 17.62 5.22
CA MET A 46 -7.40 16.31 5.09
C MET A 46 -6.85 15.52 3.89
N ALA A 47 -6.61 16.18 2.75
CA ALA A 47 -6.07 15.51 1.57
C ALA A 47 -4.62 15.09 1.74
N LEU A 48 -3.80 15.91 2.40
CA LEU A 48 -2.44 15.54 2.79
C LEU A 48 -2.44 14.35 3.73
N GLN A 49 -3.25 14.37 4.79
CA GLN A 49 -3.38 13.25 5.73
C GLN A 49 -3.87 11.97 5.05
N THR A 50 -4.78 12.07 4.08
CA THR A 50 -5.28 10.91 3.32
C THR A 50 -4.17 10.31 2.45
N PHE A 51 -3.35 11.16 1.83
CA PHE A 51 -2.21 10.72 1.04
C PHE A 51 -1.12 10.09 1.92
N ASP A 52 -0.77 10.70 3.05
CA ASP A 52 0.19 10.18 4.01
C ASP A 52 -0.25 8.82 4.56
N ALA A 53 -1.52 8.67 4.93
CA ALA A 53 -2.07 7.40 5.40
C ALA A 53 -2.01 6.29 4.34
N ALA A 54 -2.26 6.63 3.07
CA ALA A 54 -2.14 5.67 1.97
C ALA A 54 -0.69 5.24 1.74
N LEU A 55 0.27 6.15 1.87
CA LEU A 55 1.70 5.82 1.80
C LEU A 55 2.11 4.89 2.95
N GLN A 56 1.65 5.19 4.17
CA GLN A 56 1.93 4.34 5.33
C GLN A 56 1.37 2.92 5.15
N GLU A 57 0.13 2.76 4.66
CA GLU A 57 -0.42 1.43 4.40
C GLU A 57 0.37 0.66 3.33
N LEU A 58 0.91 1.35 2.32
CA LEU A 58 1.78 0.72 1.32
C LEU A 58 3.10 0.23 1.95
N GLU A 59 3.73 1.05 2.79
CA GLU A 59 4.95 0.67 3.52
C GLU A 59 4.69 -0.53 4.45
N GLU A 60 3.57 -0.54 5.18
CA GLU A 60 3.18 -1.65 6.04
C GLU A 60 2.91 -2.92 5.24
N ALA A 61 2.23 -2.82 4.09
CA ALA A 61 1.97 -3.96 3.20
C ALA A 61 3.27 -4.55 2.62
N GLN A 62 4.23 -3.69 2.25
CA GLN A 62 5.55 -4.11 1.78
C GLN A 62 6.35 -4.79 2.90
N ALA A 63 6.41 -4.19 4.09
CA ALA A 63 7.13 -4.76 5.22
C ALA A 63 6.57 -6.14 5.66
N ALA A 64 5.24 -6.29 5.63
CA ALA A 64 4.59 -7.56 5.90
C ALA A 64 4.93 -8.63 4.85
N PHE A 65 5.00 -8.24 3.58
CA PHE A 65 5.41 -9.13 2.50
C PHE A 65 6.90 -9.53 2.61
N ASP A 66 7.79 -8.58 2.90
CA ASP A 66 9.21 -8.87 3.10
C ASP A 66 9.43 -9.81 4.29
N THR A 67 8.70 -9.60 5.38
CA THR A 67 8.71 -10.52 6.54
C THR A 67 8.24 -11.92 6.13
N MET A 68 7.16 -12.00 5.35
CA MET A 68 6.66 -13.28 4.85
C MET A 68 7.69 -13.99 3.95
N LEU A 69 8.38 -13.26 3.07
CA LEU A 69 9.41 -13.81 2.20
C LEU A 69 10.61 -14.31 3.01
N ASN A 70 11.07 -13.55 4.01
CA ASN A 70 12.16 -13.96 4.88
C ASN A 70 11.81 -15.25 5.64
N ASP A 71 10.61 -15.34 6.21
CA ASP A 71 10.13 -16.56 6.87
C ASP A 71 10.10 -17.78 5.92
N LEU A 72 9.78 -17.55 4.64
CA LEU A 72 9.77 -18.57 3.59
C LEU A 72 11.19 -19.01 3.22
N PHE A 73 12.13 -18.06 3.09
CA PHE A 73 13.52 -18.35 2.72
C PHE A 73 14.34 -18.97 3.86
N ASP A 74 14.07 -18.61 5.10
CA ASP A 74 14.73 -19.16 6.29
C ASP A 74 14.30 -20.61 6.60
N GLY A 75 13.31 -21.15 5.88
CA GLY A 75 12.79 -22.49 6.12
C GLY A 75 12.04 -22.62 7.46
N ASN A 76 11.66 -21.50 8.08
CA ASN A 76 10.91 -21.45 9.33
C ASN A 76 9.40 -21.78 9.15
N ARG A 77 8.99 -22.32 7.98
CA ARG A 77 7.59 -22.60 7.61
C ARG A 77 7.33 -23.98 7.02
#